data_AF-A0A168HH01-F1
#
_entry.id   AF-A0A168HH01-F1
#
_cell.length_a   1.000
_cell.length_b   1.000
_cell.length_c   1.000
_cell.angle_alpha   90.00
_cell.angle_beta   90.00
_cell.angle_gamma   90.00
#
_symmetry.space_group_name_H-M   'P 1'
#
loop_
_entity.id
_entity.type
_entity.pdbx_description
1 polymer ?
#
loop_
_entity_poly.entity_id
_entity_poly.type
_entity_poly.pdbx_seq_one_letter_code
_entity_poly.pdbx_strand_id
1 'polypeptide(L)'
;MSERFKTKGIRDSGSKEDEADTVYLLAKELAYDVVTGQTGRLGNALARYQGKDIVPFADAVKISHPDIDKKVCNGKHMHRDGTDHNSINAYKAEIGANTDTAQCSGFKNTGTGGLNTFVEGVGLKDNKNWPTGKTRNNAGSGTEEGIPNGNAKAVAKDLVNLNRDEKTIVAGLLAKTIEGGEVVEIRAVSSTSVMYCQFISLYETTSHDVMVVWRFEKLLIPL
;
A
#
# COMPACT_ATOMS: atom_id res chain seq x y z
N MET A 1 -57.68 4.79 31.63
CA MET A 1 -56.21 4.82 31.71
C MET A 1 -55.72 3.59 30.96
N SER A 2 -55.15 3.82 29.78
CA SER A 2 -54.64 2.79 28.89
C SER A 2 -53.46 2.08 29.52
N GLU A 3 -53.40 0.76 29.39
CA GLU A 3 -52.18 0.12 28.87
C GLU A 3 -52.53 -1.19 28.17
N ARG A 4 -52.05 -1.31 26.93
CA ARG A 4 -52.36 -2.34 25.96
C ARG A 4 -51.31 -3.46 26.02
N PHE A 5 -51.84 -4.68 25.90
CA PHE A 5 -51.22 -5.93 25.47
C PHE A 5 -50.00 -5.80 24.54
N LYS A 6 -48.98 -6.65 24.76
CA LYS A 6 -48.61 -7.71 23.80
C LYS A 6 -47.55 -8.67 24.35
N THR A 7 -47.94 -9.94 24.45
CA THR A 7 -47.09 -11.13 24.53
C THR A 7 -46.12 -11.20 23.36
N LYS A 8 -44.82 -11.35 23.64
CA LYS A 8 -43.77 -11.56 22.65
C LYS A 8 -43.57 -13.07 22.45
N GLY A 9 -43.85 -13.56 21.25
CA GLY A 9 -43.57 -14.94 20.83
C GLY A 9 -42.11 -15.11 20.38
N ILE A 10 -41.47 -16.15 20.93
CA ILE A 10 -40.76 -17.29 20.30
C ILE A 10 -39.93 -17.07 18.99
N ARG A 11 -38.66 -17.56 19.04
CA ARG A 11 -37.70 -18.00 17.97
C ARG A 11 -37.09 -16.89 17.09
N ASP A 12 -35.85 -16.92 16.58
CA ASP A 12 -34.90 -18.01 16.28
C ASP A 12 -33.46 -17.47 16.08
N SER A 13 -32.47 -18.36 16.17
CA SER A 13 -31.20 -18.42 15.43
C SER A 13 -30.28 -17.19 15.22
N GLY A 14 -29.04 -17.33 15.71
CA GLY A 14 -27.85 -17.28 14.84
C GLY A 14 -27.21 -15.92 14.53
N SER A 15 -26.38 -15.39 15.44
CA SER A 15 -25.37 -14.39 15.10
C SER A 15 -24.11 -15.09 14.56
N LYS A 16 -24.05 -15.22 13.23
CA LYS A 16 -22.84 -15.54 12.45
C LYS A 16 -22.66 -14.47 11.37
N GLU A 17 -22.54 -13.20 11.75
CA GLU A 17 -22.29 -12.11 10.79
C GLU A 17 -21.13 -11.19 11.23
N ASP A 18 -20.23 -11.72 12.06
CA ASP A 18 -19.24 -10.91 12.77
C ASP A 18 -17.80 -11.29 12.38
N GLU A 19 -17.59 -12.51 11.86
CA GLU A 19 -16.25 -13.02 11.52
C GLU A 19 -15.90 -12.96 10.02
N ALA A 20 -16.90 -12.99 9.13
CA ALA A 20 -16.64 -12.92 7.68
C ALA A 20 -16.17 -11.53 7.24
N ASP A 21 -16.66 -10.46 7.89
CA ASP A 21 -16.22 -9.08 7.64
C ASP A 21 -14.78 -8.86 8.10
N THR A 22 -14.38 -9.41 9.25
CA THR A 22 -12.99 -9.28 9.74
C THR A 22 -11.96 -10.00 8.87
N VAL A 23 -12.32 -11.10 8.21
CA VAL A 23 -11.42 -11.86 7.33
C VAL A 23 -11.29 -11.20 5.95
N TYR A 24 -12.33 -10.49 5.47
CA TYR A 24 -12.27 -9.72 4.22
C TYR A 24 -11.56 -8.36 4.37
N LEU A 25 -11.49 -7.82 5.60
CA LEU A 25 -10.88 -6.50 5.92
C LEU A 25 -9.35 -6.50 6.02
N LEU A 26 -8.71 -7.66 6.26
CA LEU A 26 -7.26 -7.73 6.50
C LEU A 26 -6.39 -7.60 5.24
N ALA A 27 -6.93 -7.85 4.05
CA ALA A 27 -6.13 -7.97 2.83
C ALA A 27 -5.92 -6.64 2.07
N LYS A 28 -6.54 -5.53 2.49
CA LYS A 28 -6.48 -4.25 1.74
C LYS A 28 -6.38 -3.00 2.61
N GLU A 29 -5.57 -3.04 3.66
CA GLU A 29 -5.40 -1.91 4.58
C GLU A 29 -4.84 -0.66 3.87
N LEU A 30 -3.88 -0.81 2.95
CA LEU A 30 -3.28 0.33 2.24
C LEU A 30 -4.30 0.99 1.29
N ALA A 31 -5.04 0.18 0.55
CA ALA A 31 -6.06 0.65 -0.38
C ALA A 31 -7.19 1.37 0.36
N TYR A 32 -7.65 0.80 1.49
CA TYR A 32 -8.67 1.41 2.33
C TYR A 32 -8.20 2.75 2.93
N ASP A 33 -6.99 2.80 3.46
CA ASP A 33 -6.45 4.02 4.06
C ASP A 33 -6.27 5.16 3.05
N VAL A 34 -5.92 4.85 1.78
CA VAL A 34 -5.87 5.85 0.70
C VAL A 34 -7.26 6.45 0.42
N VAL A 35 -8.28 5.60 0.24
CA VAL A 35 -9.64 6.04 -0.13
C VAL A 35 -10.31 6.80 1.02
N THR A 36 -10.07 6.39 2.26
CA THR A 36 -10.63 7.02 3.46
C THR A 36 -9.81 8.21 3.98
N GLY A 37 -8.62 8.44 3.41
CA GLY A 37 -7.77 9.58 3.75
C GLY A 37 -7.03 9.45 5.09
N GLN A 38 -6.74 8.23 5.52
CA GLN A 38 -6.04 7.94 6.78
C GLN A 38 -4.51 8.09 6.63
N THR A 39 -4.03 9.32 6.38
CA THR A 39 -2.60 9.59 6.07
C THR A 39 -1.63 8.99 7.10
N GLY A 40 -1.94 9.08 8.39
CA GLY A 40 -1.07 8.56 9.45
C GLY A 40 -0.99 7.03 9.47
N ARG A 41 -2.13 6.35 9.28
CA ARG A 41 -2.19 4.88 9.22
C ARG A 41 -1.51 4.37 7.96
N LEU A 42 -1.81 4.98 6.81
CA LEU A 42 -1.19 4.66 5.52
C LEU A 42 0.34 4.81 5.57
N GLY A 43 0.84 5.93 6.10
CA GLY A 43 2.28 6.18 6.19
C GLY A 43 2.99 5.18 7.11
N ASN A 44 2.36 4.80 8.23
CA ASN A 44 2.91 3.78 9.12
C ASN A 44 2.86 2.37 8.51
N ALA A 45 1.82 2.05 7.75
CA ALA A 45 1.69 0.78 7.06
C ALA A 45 2.71 0.66 5.91
N LEU A 46 2.84 1.67 5.06
CA LEU A 46 3.86 1.74 4.00
C LEU A 46 5.28 1.60 4.56
N ALA A 47 5.54 2.16 5.74
CA ALA A 47 6.86 2.07 6.38
C ALA A 47 7.26 0.64 6.79
N ARG A 48 6.30 -0.31 6.86
CA ARG A 48 6.57 -1.71 7.19
C ARG A 48 7.08 -2.52 5.99
N TYR A 49 6.88 -2.02 4.77
CA TYR A 49 7.35 -2.65 3.54
C TYR A 49 8.79 -2.26 3.23
N GLN A 50 9.54 -3.15 2.60
CA GLN A 50 10.89 -2.83 2.14
C GLN A 50 10.81 -1.90 0.93
N GLY A 51 11.85 -1.09 0.70
CA GLY A 51 11.89 -0.17 -0.43
C GLY A 51 11.68 -0.87 -1.77
N LYS A 52 12.25 -2.07 -1.93
CA LYS A 52 12.09 -2.91 -3.12
C LYS A 52 10.64 -3.33 -3.38
N ASP A 53 9.82 -3.46 -2.32
CA ASP A 53 8.41 -3.88 -2.43
C ASP A 53 7.52 -2.73 -2.89
N ILE A 54 7.98 -1.48 -2.77
CA ILE A 54 7.30 -0.27 -3.29
C ILE A 54 7.56 -0.07 -4.78
N VAL A 55 8.67 -0.59 -5.31
CA VAL A 55 9.07 -0.38 -6.72
C VAL A 55 8.00 -0.87 -7.71
N PRO A 56 7.43 -2.09 -7.59
CA PRO A 56 6.37 -2.55 -8.49
C PRO A 56 5.13 -1.66 -8.50
N PHE A 57 4.77 -1.06 -7.36
CA PHE A 57 3.68 -0.10 -7.27
C PHE A 57 3.98 1.17 -8.07
N ALA A 58 5.16 1.76 -7.87
CA ALA A 58 5.59 2.94 -8.60
C ALA A 58 5.65 2.72 -10.11
N ASP A 59 6.17 1.56 -10.54
CA ASP A 59 6.23 1.18 -11.95
C ASP A 59 4.83 1.03 -12.55
N ALA A 60 3.89 0.40 -11.82
CA ALA A 60 2.51 0.25 -12.28
C ALA A 60 1.78 1.61 -12.41
N VAL A 61 2.03 2.55 -11.48
CA VAL A 61 1.50 3.92 -11.54
C VAL A 61 2.06 4.66 -12.75
N LYS A 62 3.38 4.63 -12.98
CA LYS A 62 4.01 5.29 -14.14
C LYS A 62 3.49 4.76 -15.48
N ILE A 63 3.34 3.45 -15.61
CA ILE A 63 2.88 2.81 -16.85
C ILE A 63 1.40 3.12 -17.10
N SER A 64 0.56 3.02 -16.08
CA SER A 64 -0.89 3.07 -16.26
C SER A 64 -1.45 4.49 -16.15
N HIS A 65 -0.86 5.32 -15.30
CA HIS A 65 -1.34 6.65 -14.92
C HIS A 65 -0.19 7.64 -14.70
N PRO A 66 0.56 7.99 -15.77
CA PRO A 66 1.74 8.86 -15.67
C PRO A 66 1.44 10.25 -15.10
N ASP A 67 0.19 10.73 -15.19
CA ASP A 67 -0.21 12.00 -14.59
C ASP A 67 -0.40 11.91 -13.07
N ILE A 68 -0.70 10.73 -12.53
CA ILE A 68 -0.70 10.47 -11.08
C ILE A 68 0.74 10.32 -10.58
N ASP A 69 1.60 9.62 -11.31
CA ASP A 69 3.02 9.45 -10.98
C ASP A 69 3.70 10.80 -10.69
N LYS A 70 3.49 11.79 -11.56
CA LYS A 70 4.03 13.16 -11.44
C LYS A 70 3.49 13.95 -10.25
N LYS A 71 2.39 13.54 -9.62
CA LYS A 71 1.79 14.25 -8.48
C LYS A 71 2.39 13.82 -7.15
N VAL A 72 2.90 12.59 -7.08
CA VAL A 72 3.43 11.98 -5.86
C VAL A 72 4.93 12.21 -5.79
N CYS A 73 5.46 12.56 -4.62
CA CYS A 73 6.86 12.93 -4.44
C CYS A 73 7.29 14.09 -5.36
N ASN A 74 6.44 15.09 -5.55
CA ASN A 74 6.71 16.28 -6.38
C ASN A 74 6.44 17.61 -5.64
N GLY A 75 6.16 17.54 -4.33
CA GLY A 75 5.83 18.70 -3.51
C GLY A 75 7.04 19.32 -2.80
N LYS A 76 6.77 20.33 -1.97
CA LYS A 76 7.78 21.03 -1.15
C LYS A 76 7.77 20.63 0.33
N HIS A 77 6.97 19.63 0.71
CA HIS A 77 6.53 19.44 2.10
C HIS A 77 7.40 18.47 2.92
N MET A 78 8.43 17.85 2.34
CA MET A 78 9.31 16.95 3.07
C MET A 78 10.71 17.54 3.06
N HIS A 79 11.04 18.20 4.17
CA HIS A 79 12.40 18.52 4.55
C HIS A 79 12.56 17.88 5.93
N ARG A 80 13.79 17.58 6.35
CA ARG A 80 14.04 17.52 7.78
C ARG A 80 13.58 18.84 8.37
N ASP A 81 12.81 18.77 9.46
CA ASP A 81 12.18 19.91 10.13
C ASP A 81 12.98 21.21 9.97
N GLY A 82 12.52 22.09 9.06
CA GLY A 82 13.08 23.41 8.76
C GLY A 82 14.54 23.51 8.27
N THR A 83 15.24 22.41 7.99
CA THR A 83 16.72 22.39 7.94
C THR A 83 17.38 21.89 6.66
N ASP A 84 16.63 21.54 5.62
CA ASP A 84 17.22 21.15 4.34
C ASP A 84 17.41 22.34 3.39
N HIS A 85 18.29 22.18 2.40
CA HIS A 85 18.59 23.21 1.43
C HIS A 85 17.37 23.57 0.59
N ASN A 86 17.03 24.86 0.48
CA ASN A 86 15.95 25.34 -0.41
C ASN A 86 16.26 25.22 -1.91
N SER A 87 17.30 24.48 -2.29
CA SER A 87 17.81 24.30 -3.64
C SER A 87 17.73 22.87 -4.15
N ILE A 88 17.07 21.96 -3.43
CA ILE A 88 16.89 20.57 -3.88
C ILE A 88 16.21 20.51 -5.26
N ASN A 89 16.83 19.76 -6.16
CA ASN A 89 16.38 19.58 -7.54
C ASN A 89 16.61 18.17 -8.12
N ALA A 90 17.22 17.25 -7.38
CA ALA A 90 17.49 15.90 -7.89
C ALA A 90 17.35 14.82 -6.81
N TYR A 91 16.80 13.68 -7.21
CA TYR A 91 16.84 12.46 -6.40
C TYR A 91 18.14 11.71 -6.62
N LYS A 92 18.80 11.31 -5.52
CA LYS A 92 20.02 10.51 -5.53
C LYS A 92 20.05 9.51 -4.39
N ALA A 93 20.52 8.29 -4.67
CA ALA A 93 20.76 7.28 -3.66
C ALA A 93 21.94 7.63 -2.75
N GLU A 94 22.99 8.21 -3.33
CA GLU A 94 24.17 8.73 -2.63
C GLU A 94 24.21 10.25 -2.81
N ILE A 95 24.13 10.99 -1.71
CA ILE A 95 24.07 12.46 -1.73
C ILE A 95 25.49 13.01 -1.91
N GLY A 96 25.77 13.57 -3.09
CA GLY A 96 27.07 14.18 -3.41
C GLY A 96 27.04 15.71 -3.39
N ALA A 97 25.93 16.31 -3.85
CA ALA A 97 25.73 17.75 -3.92
C ALA A 97 24.70 18.25 -2.89
N ASN A 98 24.76 19.56 -2.59
CA ASN A 98 23.78 20.23 -1.73
C ASN A 98 22.37 20.31 -2.36
N THR A 99 22.23 19.97 -3.63
CA THR A 99 20.96 19.95 -4.39
C THR A 99 20.35 18.55 -4.51
N ASP A 100 21.07 17.53 -4.04
CA ASP A 100 20.62 16.14 -4.06
C ASP A 100 19.79 15.83 -2.82
N THR A 101 18.75 15.02 -2.97
CA THR A 101 17.96 14.49 -1.86
C THR A 101 17.64 13.01 -2.05
N ALA A 102 17.48 12.31 -0.94
CA ALA A 102 16.88 10.99 -0.88
C ALA A 102 15.54 11.03 -0.13
N GLN A 103 14.95 12.21 0.06
CA GLN A 103 13.63 12.40 0.65
C GLN A 103 12.56 12.48 -0.44
N CYS A 104 11.41 11.84 -0.28
CA CYS A 104 10.26 12.01 -1.19
C CYS A 104 9.67 13.41 -0.99
N SER A 105 9.52 14.19 -2.06
CA SER A 105 9.20 15.64 -2.03
C SER A 105 10.35 16.48 -1.45
N GLY A 106 10.12 17.77 -1.22
CA GLY A 106 11.14 18.71 -0.71
C GLY A 106 11.80 19.57 -1.80
N PHE A 107 11.27 19.55 -3.02
CA PHE A 107 11.83 20.36 -4.10
C PHE A 107 11.54 21.86 -3.91
N LYS A 108 12.48 22.69 -4.38
CA LYS A 108 12.26 24.15 -4.47
C LYS A 108 11.07 24.49 -5.37
N ASN A 109 11.02 23.83 -6.52
CA ASN A 109 10.03 24.04 -7.57
C ASN A 109 9.31 22.71 -7.85
N THR A 110 8.00 22.79 -8.08
CA THR A 110 7.20 21.64 -8.51
C THR A 110 7.52 21.29 -9.96
N GLY A 111 7.50 20.01 -10.32
CA GLY A 111 7.72 19.52 -11.69
C GLY A 111 9.03 18.76 -11.90
N THR A 112 9.86 18.63 -10.86
CA THR A 112 11.13 17.87 -10.89
C THR A 112 11.04 16.51 -10.21
N GLY A 113 9.91 16.23 -9.55
CA GLY A 113 9.64 14.98 -8.86
C GLY A 113 8.77 14.00 -9.63
N GLY A 114 8.24 13.03 -8.89
CA GLY A 114 7.44 11.91 -9.39
C GLY A 114 7.73 10.65 -8.58
N LEU A 115 6.73 9.78 -8.42
CA LEU A 115 6.87 8.58 -7.59
C LEU A 115 7.93 7.64 -8.14
N ASN A 116 7.86 7.29 -9.43
CA ASN A 116 8.84 6.40 -10.03
C ASN A 116 10.25 7.05 -10.10
N THR A 117 10.34 8.35 -10.43
CA THR A 117 11.63 9.07 -10.40
C THR A 117 12.24 9.06 -8.99
N PHE A 118 11.41 9.15 -7.95
CA PHE A 118 11.84 8.99 -6.57
C PHE A 118 12.34 7.56 -6.31
N VAL A 119 11.56 6.51 -6.56
CA VAL A 119 11.98 5.14 -6.22
C VAL A 119 13.25 4.70 -6.95
N GLU A 120 13.40 5.09 -8.23
CA GLU A 120 14.60 4.83 -9.02
C GLU A 120 15.77 5.68 -8.54
N GLY A 121 15.56 6.99 -8.40
CA GLY A 121 16.61 7.96 -8.11
C GLY A 121 17.26 7.77 -6.75
N VAL A 122 16.49 7.35 -5.73
CA VAL A 122 17.00 7.17 -4.36
C VAL A 122 17.41 5.74 -4.02
N GLY A 123 17.29 4.80 -4.96
CA GLY A 123 17.79 3.43 -4.81
C GLY A 123 16.91 2.53 -3.94
N LEU A 124 15.58 2.68 -3.99
CA LEU A 124 14.65 1.82 -3.25
C LEU A 124 14.80 0.35 -3.64
N LYS A 125 15.07 0.07 -4.92
CA LYS A 125 15.31 -1.29 -5.45
C LYS A 125 16.46 -2.01 -4.74
N ASP A 126 17.46 -1.25 -4.31
CA ASP A 126 18.63 -1.76 -3.59
C ASP A 126 18.47 -1.65 -2.06
N ASN A 127 17.23 -1.49 -1.58
CA ASN A 127 16.86 -1.29 -0.18
C ASN A 127 17.55 -0.10 0.49
N LYS A 128 17.80 0.98 -0.26
CA LYS A 128 18.36 2.23 0.28
C LYS A 128 17.26 3.27 0.54
N ASN A 129 17.52 4.16 1.50
CA ASN A 129 16.76 5.39 1.73
C ASN A 129 15.24 5.21 1.94
N TRP A 130 14.83 4.07 2.50
CA TRP A 130 13.45 3.76 2.85
C TRP A 130 13.38 3.04 4.20
N PRO A 131 12.37 3.29 5.06
CA PRO A 131 11.28 4.28 4.93
C PRO A 131 11.68 5.71 5.33
N THR A 132 12.91 5.88 5.81
CA THR A 132 13.50 7.18 6.16
C THR A 132 14.46 7.59 5.04
N GLY A 133 14.29 8.81 4.54
CA GLY A 133 15.17 9.39 3.54
C GLY A 133 16.36 10.10 4.17
N LYS A 134 17.29 10.54 3.32
CA LYS A 134 18.49 11.29 3.72
C LYS A 134 18.60 12.56 2.90
N THR A 135 19.34 13.52 3.42
CA THR A 135 19.61 14.78 2.73
C THR A 135 20.97 15.33 3.15
N ARG A 136 21.43 16.35 2.44
CA ARG A 136 22.64 17.06 2.82
C ARG A 136 22.36 17.97 4.01
N ASN A 137 23.26 18.00 4.98
CA ASN A 137 23.16 19.00 6.04
C ASN A 137 23.46 20.41 5.53
N ASN A 138 22.72 21.41 6.03
CA ASN A 138 22.97 22.82 5.70
C ASN A 138 24.36 23.33 6.11
N ALA A 139 25.05 22.62 7.02
CA ALA A 139 26.40 22.96 7.47
C ALA A 139 27.51 22.52 6.50
N GLY A 140 27.17 21.91 5.36
CA GLY A 140 28.13 21.61 4.29
C GLY A 140 29.09 20.44 4.57
N SER A 141 28.89 19.65 5.64
CA SER A 141 29.70 18.46 5.95
C SER A 141 28.86 17.26 6.38
N GLY A 142 28.68 16.27 5.49
CA GLY A 142 27.96 15.03 5.76
C GLY A 142 26.49 14.96 5.33
N THR A 143 25.98 13.74 5.28
CA THR A 143 24.57 13.42 5.07
C THR A 143 23.91 13.22 6.42
N GLU A 144 22.64 13.59 6.52
CA GLU A 144 21.87 13.40 7.75
C GLU A 144 20.54 12.69 7.41
N GLU A 145 20.11 11.83 8.32
CA GLU A 145 18.83 11.13 8.23
C GLU A 145 17.68 12.14 8.39
N GLY A 146 16.60 11.91 7.65
CA GLY A 146 15.35 12.63 7.80
C GLY A 146 14.57 12.20 9.04
N ILE A 147 13.35 12.73 9.17
CA ILE A 147 12.44 12.31 10.24
C ILE A 147 12.09 10.82 10.11
N PRO A 148 11.84 10.09 11.23
CA PRO A 148 11.45 8.69 11.17
C PRO A 148 10.23 8.45 10.27
N ASN A 149 10.38 7.50 9.33
CA ASN A 149 9.40 7.14 8.29
C ASN A 149 9.04 8.31 7.35
N GLY A 150 9.94 9.30 7.20
CA GLY A 150 9.69 10.51 6.42
C GLY A 150 9.24 10.23 4.99
N ASN A 151 9.89 9.32 4.28
CA ASN A 151 9.52 9.00 2.89
C ASN A 151 8.17 8.31 2.81
N ALA A 152 7.90 7.34 3.68
CA ALA A 152 6.60 6.67 3.74
C ALA A 152 5.46 7.65 4.06
N LYS A 153 5.69 8.59 4.99
CA LYS A 153 4.73 9.64 5.33
C LYS A 153 4.51 10.64 4.20
N ALA A 154 5.57 11.02 3.48
CA ALA A 154 5.48 11.91 2.31
C ALA A 154 4.64 11.27 1.20
N VAL A 155 4.96 10.02 0.84
CA VAL A 155 4.20 9.24 -0.15
C VAL A 155 2.74 9.16 0.28
N ALA A 156 2.45 8.74 1.52
CA ALA A 156 1.08 8.65 2.03
C ALA A 156 0.33 9.99 1.97
N LYS A 157 1.01 11.09 2.30
CA LYS A 157 0.42 12.44 2.25
C LYS A 157 0.04 12.83 0.82
N ASP A 158 0.89 12.54 -0.15
CA ASP A 158 0.60 12.83 -1.55
C ASP A 158 -0.53 11.93 -2.08
N LEU A 159 -0.53 10.62 -1.78
CA LEU A 159 -1.60 9.70 -2.20
C LEU A 159 -2.97 10.12 -1.64
N VAL A 160 -3.03 10.56 -0.38
CA VAL A 160 -4.28 11.04 0.25
C VAL A 160 -4.69 12.43 -0.26
N ASN A 161 -3.80 13.19 -0.87
CA ASN A 161 -4.14 14.49 -1.47
C ASN A 161 -4.60 14.41 -2.93
N LEU A 162 -4.57 13.23 -3.55
CA LEU A 162 -5.13 13.00 -4.88
C LEU A 162 -6.65 13.23 -4.92
N ASN A 163 -7.21 13.41 -6.11
CA ASN A 163 -8.66 13.48 -6.25
C ASN A 163 -9.32 12.10 -6.01
N ARG A 164 -10.66 12.07 -5.91
CA ARG A 164 -11.40 10.85 -5.56
C ARG A 164 -11.18 9.69 -6.53
N ASP A 165 -11.14 9.97 -7.82
CA ASP A 165 -11.00 8.94 -8.86
C ASP A 165 -9.56 8.41 -8.88
N GLU A 166 -8.58 9.31 -8.77
CA GLU A 166 -7.16 8.98 -8.66
C GLU A 166 -6.85 8.13 -7.43
N LYS A 167 -7.47 8.44 -6.28
CA LYS A 167 -7.36 7.62 -5.07
C LYS A 167 -7.85 6.20 -5.29
N THR A 168 -8.98 6.05 -5.99
CA THR A 168 -9.56 4.73 -6.27
C THR A 168 -8.64 3.90 -7.16
N ILE A 169 -8.04 4.55 -8.17
CA ILE A 169 -7.05 3.95 -9.05
C ILE A 169 -5.82 3.49 -8.26
N VAL A 170 -5.23 4.38 -7.47
CA VAL A 170 -4.04 4.10 -6.65
C VAL A 170 -4.31 2.98 -5.66
N ALA A 171 -5.47 3.00 -4.99
CA ALA A 171 -5.87 1.96 -4.06
C ALA A 171 -5.93 0.58 -4.74
N GLY A 172 -6.49 0.52 -5.96
CA GLY A 172 -6.49 -0.70 -6.77
C GLY A 172 -5.07 -1.17 -7.14
N LEU A 173 -4.18 -0.24 -7.49
CA LEU A 173 -2.78 -0.57 -7.81
C LEU A 173 -2.00 -1.05 -6.58
N LEU A 174 -2.15 -0.41 -5.42
CA LEU A 174 -1.54 -0.84 -4.15
C LEU A 174 -1.97 -2.26 -3.81
N ALA A 175 -3.26 -2.54 -3.88
CA ALA A 175 -3.80 -3.87 -3.60
C ALA A 175 -3.25 -4.95 -4.55
N LYS A 176 -3.04 -4.58 -5.83
CA LYS A 176 -2.51 -5.50 -6.83
C LYS A 176 -1.00 -5.75 -6.69
N THR A 177 -0.23 -4.73 -6.32
CA THR A 177 1.24 -4.75 -6.41
C THR A 177 1.93 -5.02 -5.08
N ILE A 178 1.44 -4.46 -3.98
CA ILE A 178 2.05 -4.58 -2.66
C ILE A 178 1.35 -5.64 -1.81
N GLU A 179 0.02 -5.71 -1.89
CA GLU A 179 -0.79 -6.64 -1.09
C GLU A 179 -1.00 -8.00 -1.79
N GLY A 180 -0.51 -8.18 -3.02
CA GLY A 180 -0.52 -9.48 -3.72
C GLY A 180 -1.91 -9.91 -4.24
N GLY A 181 -2.81 -8.97 -4.50
CA GLY A 181 -4.14 -9.23 -5.06
C GLY A 181 -4.10 -9.60 -6.55
N GLU A 182 -3.53 -10.75 -6.91
CA GLU A 182 -3.82 -11.36 -8.21
C GLU A 182 -5.26 -11.90 -8.19
N VAL A 183 -6.19 -11.15 -8.78
CA VAL A 183 -7.53 -11.64 -9.07
C VAL A 183 -7.40 -12.65 -10.19
N VAL A 184 -7.36 -13.94 -9.84
CA VAL A 184 -7.58 -15.03 -10.82
C VAL A 184 -9.01 -14.89 -11.31
N GLU A 185 -9.18 -14.28 -12.48
CA GLU A 185 -10.44 -14.24 -13.20
C GLU A 185 -10.75 -15.67 -13.67
N ILE A 186 -11.51 -16.44 -12.87
CA ILE A 186 -12.02 -17.76 -13.30
C ILE A 186 -13.02 -17.52 -14.43
N ARG A 187 -12.53 -17.47 -15.68
CA ARG A 187 -13.39 -17.42 -16.86
C ARG A 187 -14.00 -18.80 -17.07
N ALA A 188 -15.32 -18.85 -16.86
CA ALA A 188 -16.28 -19.94 -17.08
C ALA A 188 -16.39 -21.02 -15.99
N VAL A 189 -17.36 -20.83 -15.09
CA VAL A 189 -18.06 -21.94 -14.44
C VAL A 189 -19.24 -22.32 -15.34
N SER A 190 -19.07 -23.35 -16.17
CA SER A 190 -20.18 -23.98 -16.90
C SER A 190 -21.07 -24.73 -15.90
N SER A 191 -22.38 -24.52 -15.98
CA SER A 191 -23.40 -24.79 -14.96
C SER A 191 -23.68 -26.27 -14.62
N THR A 192 -22.75 -27.21 -14.77
CA THR A 192 -23.03 -28.65 -14.61
C THR A 192 -22.04 -29.45 -13.75
N SER A 193 -21.15 -28.81 -13.00
CA SER A 193 -20.42 -29.53 -11.94
C SER A 193 -20.10 -28.59 -10.78
N VAL A 194 -20.58 -28.94 -9.58
CA VAL A 194 -20.26 -28.25 -8.34
C VAL A 194 -18.86 -28.71 -7.93
N MET A 195 -17.84 -27.87 -8.10
CA MET A 195 -16.52 -28.13 -7.53
C MET A 195 -16.58 -27.84 -6.03
N TYR A 196 -16.51 -28.88 -5.20
CA TYR A 196 -16.35 -28.71 -3.77
C TYR A 196 -14.86 -28.50 -3.45
N CYS A 197 -14.51 -27.32 -2.95
CA CYS A 197 -13.16 -27.06 -2.46
C CYS A 197 -13.05 -27.60 -1.03
N GLN A 198 -12.67 -28.87 -0.89
CA GLN A 198 -12.42 -29.46 0.43
C GLN A 198 -11.07 -28.94 0.95
N PHE A 199 -11.11 -28.06 1.97
CA PHE A 199 -9.91 -27.72 2.74
C PHE A 199 -9.44 -28.97 3.50
N ILE A 200 -8.40 -29.64 3.01
CA ILE A 200 -7.68 -30.65 3.79
C ILE A 200 -6.48 -29.94 4.42
N SER A 201 -6.63 -29.54 5.69
CA SER A 201 -5.51 -29.05 6.49
C SER A 201 -4.65 -30.26 6.88
N LEU A 202 -3.58 -30.53 6.14
CA LEU A 202 -2.52 -31.41 6.65
C LEU A 202 -1.61 -30.56 7.53
N TYR A 203 -1.81 -30.67 8.84
CA TYR A 203 -0.83 -30.17 9.79
C TYR A 203 0.36 -31.11 9.81
N GLU A 204 1.53 -30.63 9.42
CA GLU A 204 2.77 -31.16 9.98
C GLU A 204 3.81 -30.03 10.12
N THR A 205 4.37 -29.95 11.33
CA THR A 205 5.16 -28.83 11.82
C THR A 205 6.62 -28.97 11.38
N THR A 206 7.21 -27.95 10.77
CA THR A 206 8.47 -27.31 11.22
C THR A 206 8.92 -26.17 10.29
N SER A 207 9.06 -24.98 10.88
CA SER A 207 9.95 -23.87 10.48
C SER A 207 9.78 -23.20 9.10
N HIS A 208 9.14 -22.03 9.15
CA HIS A 208 9.29 -20.84 8.29
C HIS A 208 8.81 -20.82 6.83
N ASP A 209 8.29 -21.89 6.24
CA ASP A 209 7.63 -21.80 4.93
C ASP A 209 6.28 -22.56 4.92
N VAL A 210 5.17 -21.82 4.85
CA VAL A 210 3.83 -22.41 4.66
C VAL A 210 3.63 -22.65 3.17
N MET A 211 3.89 -23.88 2.73
CA MET A 211 3.55 -24.33 1.38
C MET A 211 2.06 -24.69 1.32
N VAL A 212 1.24 -23.79 0.77
CA VAL A 212 -0.18 -24.08 0.50
C VAL A 212 -0.27 -24.85 -0.83
N VAL A 213 -0.42 -26.18 -0.74
CA VAL A 213 -0.61 -27.04 -1.92
C VAL A 213 -2.11 -27.25 -2.15
N TRP A 214 -2.62 -26.74 -3.27
CA TRP A 214 -4.00 -26.93 -3.68
C TRP A 214 -4.15 -28.26 -4.42
N ARG A 215 -4.92 -29.20 -3.88
CA ARG A 215 -5.27 -30.45 -4.57
C ARG A 215 -6.74 -30.38 -4.99
N PHE A 216 -6.99 -30.33 -6.30
CA PHE A 216 -8.33 -30.32 -6.86
C PHE A 216 -8.75 -31.76 -7.21
N GLU A 217 -9.63 -32.36 -6.40
CA GLU A 217 -10.28 -33.62 -6.76
C GLU A 217 -11.65 -33.34 -7.39
N LYS A 218 -11.85 -33.83 -8.63
CA LYS A 218 -13.16 -33.79 -9.29
C LYS A 218 -14.05 -34.88 -8.71
N LEU A 219 -15.10 -34.50 -8.00
CA LEU A 219 -16.22 -35.38 -7.66
C LEU A 219 -17.29 -35.26 -8.76
N LEU A 220 -17.42 -36.32 -9.56
CA LEU A 220 -18.57 -36.52 -10.44
C LEU A 220 -19.70 -37.14 -9.62
N ILE A 221 -20.70 -36.35 -9.26
CA ILE A 221 -21.96 -36.88 -8.71
C ILE A 221 -22.95 -37.00 -9.88
N PRO A 222 -23.30 -38.21 -10.33
CA PRO A 222 -24.39 -38.37 -11.28
C PRO A 222 -25.72 -38.07 -10.58
N LEU A 223 -26.58 -37.28 -11.23
CA LEU A 223 -27.98 -37.08 -10.85
C LEU A 223 -28.81 -38.34 -11.10
#